data_AF-A0AA43CME8-F1
#
_entry.id   AF-A0AA43CME8-F1
#
_cell.length_a   1.000
_cell.length_b   1.000
_cell.length_c   1.000
_cell.angle_alpha   90.00
_cell.angle_beta   90.00
_cell.angle_gamma   90.00
#
_symmetry.space_group_name_H-M   'P 1'
#
loop_
_entity.id
_entity.type
_entity.pdbx_description
1 polymer ?
#
loop_
_entity_poly.entity_id
_entity_poly.type
_entity_poly.pdbx_seq_one_letter_code
_entity_poly.pdbx_strand_id
1 'polypeptide(L)'
;MRRSVVLWLAVGWVGLAVLPWYAIEDGFWIFDWLDGYPVDSDVAPALLQGFGHGRWWLLPVCLALAAPLGILGRRKTDPWFAAVLLLAGGFGLAYTLAQGFAIGIRGWEFESLETAFGELGDRQFGMGYGAVLVCGAFLFFLTEGIAARGAIKGDVFVVGSIGLVIALVAAFIFFPITRILISAVQDNDGNFAPTLFFTKLFSPDIWGLECLTANLTCGVAWNSLFMAILVGAGTTAMGLAFALIATRTGFRAKRLLRVLTVLPIITPPFVIGLAVILLFGRSGAVSTFLEWAFAIEPSRWIYGLPGIWLAQMLAFTPIAFLVLIGVVEGISPAMEEAAITLRAGTWRTFVTVSLPLMRPGLANAFLLGFIESLADFGNPMVLGGDYDVLSIEIFFAIVGAQHDQARAAVLAIVLLAFTLSAFYAQRRWLGRKSYATITGKGDSGLHMHLPRRLKMLCYGTALPWAALTAVIYCTIMFGGFVESWGRDHGFTLRHYLEAFSITTGAHGLVWSGAAWNSFWTTLEIAAISAPLTAGVGLL
;
A
#
# COMPACT_ATOMS: atom_id res chain seq x y z
N MET A 1 13.11 11.83 -30.39
CA MET A 1 13.07 13.28 -30.15
C MET A 1 12.08 13.95 -31.08
N ARG A 2 12.37 14.27 -32.35
CA ARG A 2 11.30 14.77 -33.25
C ARG A 2 10.13 13.78 -33.38
N ARG A 3 10.42 12.48 -33.42
CA ARG A 3 9.40 11.41 -33.43
C ARG A 3 8.62 11.29 -32.12
N SER A 4 9.22 11.60 -30.96
CA SER A 4 8.54 11.51 -29.67
C SER A 4 7.56 12.68 -29.49
N VAL A 5 7.96 13.91 -29.81
CA VAL A 5 7.04 15.06 -29.80
C VAL A 5 5.87 14.83 -30.75
N VAL A 6 6.11 14.34 -31.97
CA VAL A 6 5.04 14.04 -32.94
C VAL A 6 4.10 12.96 -32.42
N LEU A 7 4.63 11.91 -31.78
CA LEU A 7 3.82 10.85 -31.19
C LEU A 7 2.93 11.41 -30.07
N TRP A 8 3.48 12.16 -29.11
CA TRP A 8 2.71 12.73 -28.01
C TRP A 8 1.73 13.80 -28.46
N LEU A 9 2.05 14.52 -29.53
CA LEU A 9 1.12 15.43 -30.18
C LEU A 9 -0.05 14.67 -30.81
N ALA A 10 0.21 13.57 -31.52
CA ALA A 10 -0.86 12.72 -32.04
C ALA A 10 -1.73 12.15 -30.92
N VAL A 11 -1.12 11.63 -29.84
CA VAL A 11 -1.85 11.12 -28.66
C VAL A 11 -2.73 12.18 -28.04
N GLY A 12 -2.21 13.40 -27.83
CA GLY A 12 -2.98 14.50 -27.27
C GLY A 12 -4.13 14.91 -28.18
N TRP A 13 -3.93 15.00 -29.50
CA TRP A 13 -5.01 15.35 -30.43
C TRP A 13 -6.08 14.27 -30.52
N VAL A 14 -5.71 12.99 -30.46
CA VAL A 14 -6.67 11.88 -30.36
C VAL A 14 -7.48 11.99 -29.06
N GLY A 15 -6.83 12.24 -27.92
CA GLY A 15 -7.51 12.45 -26.66
C GLY A 15 -8.50 13.62 -26.69
N LEU A 16 -8.10 14.73 -27.30
CA LEU A 16 -8.87 15.97 -27.34
C LEU A 16 -10.04 15.92 -28.36
N ALA A 17 -9.88 15.22 -29.48
CA ALA A 17 -10.83 15.24 -30.60
C ALA A 17 -11.68 13.97 -30.75
N VAL A 18 -11.25 12.83 -30.19
CA VAL A 18 -11.88 11.52 -30.44
C VAL A 18 -12.43 10.90 -29.17
N LEU A 19 -11.77 11.02 -28.04
CA LEU A 19 -12.22 10.33 -26.83
C LEU A 19 -13.14 11.22 -25.98
N PRO A 20 -14.11 10.62 -25.26
CA PRO A 20 -14.93 11.33 -24.27
C PRO A 20 -14.05 12.11 -23.29
N TRP A 21 -14.35 13.40 -23.17
CA TRP A 21 -13.56 14.29 -22.30
C TRP A 21 -13.87 14.05 -20.82
N TYR A 22 -15.14 13.79 -20.50
CA TYR A 22 -15.63 13.51 -19.17
C TYR A 22 -15.80 12.01 -18.92
N ALA A 23 -15.81 11.63 -17.65
CA ALA A 23 -15.94 10.26 -17.19
C ALA A 23 -17.37 9.78 -17.43
N ILE A 24 -17.48 8.57 -17.98
CA ILE A 24 -18.75 7.90 -18.26
C ILE A 24 -19.16 7.12 -17.01
N GLU A 25 -20.40 7.30 -16.57
CA GLU A 25 -20.94 6.74 -15.33
C GLU A 25 -20.91 5.21 -15.29
N ASP A 26 -21.38 4.57 -16.37
CA ASP A 26 -21.38 3.10 -16.51
C ASP A 26 -19.99 2.53 -16.87
N GLY A 27 -19.03 3.39 -17.17
CA GLY A 27 -17.67 3.00 -17.52
C GLY A 27 -17.40 2.90 -19.01
N PHE A 28 -16.17 3.26 -19.40
CA PHE A 28 -15.76 3.37 -20.79
C PHE A 28 -15.72 2.03 -21.55
N TRP A 29 -15.43 0.92 -20.86
CA TRP A 29 -15.24 -0.40 -21.50
C TRP A 29 -16.54 -1.16 -21.76
N ILE A 30 -17.68 -0.64 -21.33
CA ILE A 30 -19.00 -1.20 -21.64
C ILE A 30 -19.44 -0.79 -23.06
N PHE A 31 -18.83 0.26 -23.63
CA PHE A 31 -19.12 0.78 -24.97
C PHE A 31 -20.55 1.31 -25.19
N ASP A 32 -21.39 1.35 -24.16
CA ASP A 32 -22.73 1.97 -24.23
C ASP A 32 -22.68 3.45 -24.59
N TRP A 33 -21.58 4.14 -24.25
CA TRP A 33 -21.34 5.55 -24.62
C TRP A 33 -21.26 5.80 -26.14
N LEU A 34 -21.14 4.75 -26.96
CA LEU A 34 -21.23 4.87 -28.41
C LEU A 34 -22.64 5.31 -28.84
N ASP A 35 -23.66 4.98 -28.06
CA ASP A 35 -25.02 5.46 -28.27
C ASP A 35 -25.10 6.93 -27.82
N GLY A 36 -25.02 7.85 -28.79
CA GLY A 36 -25.01 9.30 -28.57
C GLY A 36 -23.67 9.97 -28.92
N TYR A 37 -22.59 9.19 -29.07
CA TYR A 37 -21.30 9.70 -29.53
C TYR A 37 -21.37 10.13 -31.02
N PRO A 38 -20.76 11.26 -31.42
CA PRO A 38 -19.98 12.21 -30.60
C PRO A 38 -20.77 13.45 -30.15
N VAL A 39 -22.08 13.50 -30.40
CA VAL A 39 -22.87 14.74 -30.32
C VAL A 39 -23.38 15.00 -28.90
N ASP A 40 -23.71 13.94 -28.16
CA ASP A 40 -24.28 14.08 -26.83
C ASP A 40 -23.27 14.66 -25.82
N SER A 41 -23.74 15.55 -24.94
CA SER A 41 -22.93 16.34 -24.03
C SER A 41 -22.24 15.53 -22.93
N ASP A 42 -22.68 14.30 -22.68
CA ASP A 42 -22.06 13.43 -21.68
C ASP A 42 -20.88 12.64 -22.23
N VAL A 43 -20.88 12.36 -23.54
CA VAL A 43 -19.87 11.51 -24.21
C VAL A 43 -19.01 12.27 -25.23
N ALA A 44 -19.32 13.55 -25.48
CA ALA A 44 -18.62 14.34 -26.47
C ALA A 44 -17.13 14.56 -26.14
N PRO A 45 -16.23 14.53 -27.14
CA PRO A 45 -14.83 14.96 -27.02
C PRO A 45 -14.67 16.45 -26.69
N ALA A 46 -13.51 16.84 -26.17
CA ALA A 46 -13.24 18.19 -25.67
C ALA A 46 -13.54 19.31 -26.69
N LEU A 47 -13.25 19.07 -27.98
CA LEU A 47 -13.55 20.05 -29.03
C LEU A 47 -15.05 20.30 -29.18
N LEU A 48 -15.86 19.24 -29.18
CA LEU A 48 -17.31 19.36 -29.29
C LEU A 48 -17.93 19.88 -28.00
N GLN A 49 -17.34 19.56 -26.85
CA GLN A 49 -17.71 20.18 -25.58
C GLN A 49 -17.48 21.70 -25.62
N GLY A 50 -16.32 22.14 -26.09
CA GLY A 50 -15.97 23.57 -26.14
C GLY A 50 -16.76 24.37 -27.17
N PHE A 51 -16.86 23.86 -28.41
CA PHE A 51 -17.49 24.59 -29.51
C PHE A 51 -18.99 24.29 -29.69
N GLY A 52 -19.42 23.08 -29.37
CA GLY A 52 -20.81 22.63 -29.56
C GLY A 52 -21.67 22.85 -28.32
N HIS A 53 -21.13 22.56 -27.13
CA HIS A 53 -21.87 22.62 -25.86
C HIS A 53 -21.56 23.85 -25.01
N GLY A 54 -20.84 24.85 -25.55
CA GLY A 54 -20.60 26.12 -24.87
C GLY A 54 -19.56 26.07 -23.73
N ARG A 55 -18.81 24.97 -23.57
CA ARG A 55 -17.81 24.80 -22.50
C ARG A 55 -16.48 25.46 -22.87
N TRP A 56 -16.48 26.79 -23.02
CA TRP A 56 -15.34 27.56 -23.58
C TRP A 56 -14.07 27.47 -22.75
N TRP A 57 -14.18 27.10 -21.47
CA TRP A 57 -13.03 26.84 -20.60
C TRP A 57 -12.17 25.65 -21.08
N LEU A 58 -12.58 24.87 -22.07
CA LEU A 58 -11.74 23.83 -22.68
C LEU A 58 -10.84 24.36 -23.82
N LEU A 59 -11.10 25.56 -24.34
CA LEU A 59 -10.36 26.14 -25.47
C LEU A 59 -8.87 26.41 -25.18
N PRO A 60 -8.46 26.86 -23.98
CA PRO A 60 -7.05 27.07 -23.68
C PRO A 60 -6.21 25.77 -23.72
N VAL A 61 -6.83 24.62 -23.47
CA VAL A 61 -6.19 23.30 -23.63
C VAL A 61 -5.81 23.06 -25.10
N CYS A 62 -6.69 23.43 -26.02
CA CYS A 62 -6.44 23.30 -27.46
C CYS A 62 -5.24 24.16 -27.90
N LEU A 63 -5.14 25.39 -27.38
CA LEU A 63 -4.03 26.30 -27.68
C LEU A 63 -2.70 25.74 -27.16
N ALA A 64 -2.70 25.22 -25.93
CA ALA A 64 -1.51 24.59 -25.33
C ALA A 64 -1.07 23.37 -26.15
N LEU A 65 -2.02 22.55 -26.62
CA LEU A 65 -1.73 21.36 -27.42
C LEU A 65 -1.26 21.69 -28.85
N ALA A 66 -1.72 22.81 -29.42
CA ALA A 66 -1.30 23.28 -30.73
C ALA A 66 0.10 23.93 -30.73
N ALA A 67 0.55 24.51 -29.59
CA ALA A 67 1.80 25.25 -29.51
C ALA A 67 3.05 24.49 -30.02
N PRO A 68 3.22 23.17 -29.77
CA PRO A 68 4.37 22.42 -30.28
C PRO A 68 4.38 22.25 -31.82
N LEU A 69 3.27 22.49 -32.53
CA LEU A 69 3.25 22.47 -34.00
C LEU A 69 4.22 23.50 -34.61
N GLY A 70 4.33 24.67 -33.98
CA GLY A 70 5.20 25.77 -34.44
C GLY A 70 6.70 25.49 -34.30
N ILE A 71 7.09 24.46 -33.55
CA ILE A 71 8.50 24.08 -33.34
C ILE A 71 8.87 22.76 -34.02
N LEU A 72 7.95 22.10 -34.73
CA LEU A 72 8.23 20.84 -35.41
C LEU A 72 9.38 20.94 -36.42
N GLY A 73 9.65 22.12 -36.98
CA GLY A 73 10.77 22.35 -37.91
C GLY A 73 12.11 22.71 -37.24
N ARG A 74 12.12 22.94 -35.92
CA ARG A 74 13.30 23.45 -35.18
C ARG A 74 14.17 22.32 -34.65
N ARG A 75 15.46 22.60 -34.47
CA ARG A 75 16.43 21.64 -33.89
C ARG A 75 16.31 21.63 -32.37
N LYS A 76 16.59 20.50 -31.73
CA LYS A 76 16.58 20.34 -30.25
C LYS A 76 17.48 21.37 -29.54
N THR A 77 18.60 21.74 -30.16
CA THR A 77 19.56 22.71 -29.61
C THR A 77 19.04 24.14 -29.61
N ASP A 78 17.92 24.42 -30.31
CA ASP A 78 17.28 25.73 -30.29
C ASP A 78 16.64 25.95 -28.90
N PRO A 79 17.02 27.01 -28.16
CA PRO A 79 16.40 27.35 -26.88
C PRO A 79 14.87 27.46 -26.97
N TRP A 80 14.35 27.86 -28.13
CA TRP A 80 12.91 28.00 -28.37
C TRP A 80 12.19 26.66 -28.44
N PHE A 81 12.86 25.59 -28.89
CA PHE A 81 12.30 24.23 -28.88
C PHE A 81 11.98 23.79 -27.45
N ALA A 82 12.93 23.97 -26.54
CA ALA A 82 12.73 23.63 -25.13
C ALA A 82 11.71 24.55 -24.46
N ALA A 83 11.76 25.86 -24.72
CA ALA A 83 10.87 26.83 -24.09
C ALA A 83 9.39 26.56 -24.45
N VAL A 84 9.08 26.31 -25.73
CA VAL A 84 7.71 26.04 -26.16
C VAL A 84 7.18 24.75 -25.54
N LEU A 85 7.98 23.67 -25.50
CA LEU A 85 7.55 22.41 -24.86
C LEU A 85 7.31 22.56 -23.36
N LEU A 86 8.18 23.30 -22.66
CA LEU A 86 8.02 23.56 -21.22
C LEU A 86 6.77 24.39 -20.93
N LEU A 87 6.54 25.45 -21.71
CA LEU A 87 5.37 26.31 -21.54
C LEU A 87 4.09 25.58 -21.93
N ALA A 88 4.06 24.91 -23.09
CA ALA A 88 2.90 24.15 -23.55
C ALA A 88 2.55 23.01 -22.58
N GLY A 89 3.54 22.20 -22.19
CA GLY A 89 3.35 21.11 -21.26
C GLY A 89 2.99 21.58 -19.85
N GLY A 90 3.72 22.54 -19.30
CA GLY A 90 3.49 23.06 -17.95
C GLY A 90 2.17 23.80 -17.80
N PHE A 91 1.87 24.72 -18.72
CA PHE A 91 0.58 25.42 -18.73
C PHE A 91 -0.57 24.46 -19.00
N GLY A 92 -0.45 23.58 -20.00
CA GLY A 92 -1.49 22.62 -20.34
C GLY A 92 -1.86 21.72 -19.16
N LEU A 93 -0.87 21.14 -18.47
CA LEU A 93 -1.11 20.33 -17.27
C LEU A 93 -1.74 21.15 -16.14
N ALA A 94 -1.16 22.29 -15.80
CA ALA A 94 -1.64 23.12 -14.70
C ALA A 94 -3.07 23.61 -14.94
N TYR A 95 -3.37 24.03 -16.17
CA TYR A 95 -4.69 24.50 -16.55
C TYR A 95 -5.73 23.39 -16.52
N THR A 96 -5.42 22.22 -17.11
CA THR A 96 -6.36 21.09 -17.13
C THR A 96 -6.66 20.58 -15.71
N LEU A 97 -5.66 20.56 -14.82
CA LEU A 97 -5.87 20.21 -13.42
C LEU A 97 -6.66 21.29 -12.67
N ALA A 98 -6.30 22.57 -12.82
CA ALA A 98 -7.00 23.67 -12.16
C ALA A 98 -8.49 23.70 -12.58
N GLN A 99 -8.77 23.52 -13.87
CA GLN A 99 -10.11 23.46 -14.41
C GLN A 99 -10.88 22.21 -13.92
N GLY A 100 -10.19 21.07 -13.80
CA GLY A 100 -10.77 19.84 -13.27
C GLY A 100 -11.22 19.95 -11.81
N PHE A 101 -10.47 20.69 -10.98
CA PHE A 101 -10.81 20.91 -9.56
C PHE A 101 -11.64 22.17 -9.31
N ALA A 102 -11.69 23.11 -10.24
CA ALA A 102 -12.48 24.34 -10.07
C ALA A 102 -13.97 24.13 -10.35
N ILE A 103 -14.30 23.20 -11.26
CA ILE A 103 -15.67 22.96 -11.73
C ILE A 103 -16.06 21.52 -11.38
N GLY A 104 -17.07 21.39 -10.52
CA GLY A 104 -17.64 20.12 -10.10
C GLY A 104 -19.03 19.85 -10.70
N ILE A 105 -19.71 18.86 -10.12
CA ILE A 105 -21.01 18.37 -10.62
C ILE A 105 -22.13 19.42 -10.47
N ARG A 106 -21.97 20.38 -9.55
CA ARG A 106 -22.98 21.43 -9.25
C ARG A 106 -22.54 22.83 -9.68
N GLY A 107 -21.50 22.96 -10.51
CA GLY A 107 -20.89 24.23 -10.88
C GLY A 107 -19.55 24.45 -10.17
N TRP A 108 -19.25 25.69 -9.77
CA TRP A 108 -17.98 26.03 -9.12
C TRP A 108 -17.81 25.30 -7.78
N GLU A 109 -16.62 24.72 -7.54
CA GLU A 109 -16.29 24.15 -6.21
C GLU A 109 -15.95 25.23 -5.18
N PHE A 110 -15.55 26.41 -5.63
CA PHE A 110 -15.14 27.52 -4.77
C PHE A 110 -16.11 28.69 -4.89
N GLU A 111 -16.67 29.14 -3.77
CA GLU A 111 -17.58 30.31 -3.70
C GLU A 111 -16.93 31.59 -4.27
N SER A 112 -15.60 31.72 -4.17
CA SER A 112 -14.85 32.83 -4.77
C SER A 112 -14.89 32.84 -6.30
N LEU A 113 -15.04 31.69 -6.95
CA LEU A 113 -15.18 31.60 -8.40
C LEU A 113 -16.61 31.90 -8.84
N GLU A 114 -17.58 31.43 -8.07
CA GLU A 114 -18.99 31.74 -8.30
C GLU A 114 -19.27 33.25 -8.17
N THR A 115 -18.70 33.90 -7.16
CA THR A 115 -18.80 35.36 -7.00
C THR A 115 -18.07 36.13 -8.10
N ALA A 116 -16.96 35.61 -8.63
CA ALA A 116 -16.17 36.28 -9.67
C ALA A 116 -16.74 36.10 -11.09
N PHE A 117 -17.30 34.93 -11.39
CA PHE A 117 -17.69 34.53 -12.75
C PHE A 117 -19.19 34.24 -12.91
N GLY A 118 -19.97 34.30 -11.83
CA GLY A 118 -21.40 33.95 -11.80
C GLY A 118 -21.65 32.45 -11.66
N GLU A 119 -22.92 32.09 -11.47
CA GLU A 119 -23.36 30.68 -11.39
C GLU A 119 -23.08 29.95 -12.71
N LEU A 120 -22.36 28.81 -12.63
CA LEU A 120 -22.27 27.88 -13.75
C LEU A 120 -23.49 26.95 -13.71
N GLY A 121 -24.38 27.09 -14.69
CA GLY A 121 -25.54 26.20 -14.86
C GLY A 121 -25.17 24.81 -15.42
N ASP A 122 -23.89 24.54 -15.68
CA ASP A 122 -23.39 23.33 -16.31
C ASP A 122 -22.70 22.39 -15.32
N ARG A 123 -22.89 21.09 -15.53
CA ARG A 123 -22.30 20.04 -14.72
C ARG A 123 -21.00 19.55 -15.32
N GLN A 124 -19.98 19.40 -14.47
CA GLN A 124 -18.75 18.73 -14.82
C GLN A 124 -18.62 17.40 -14.06
N PHE A 125 -18.67 16.29 -14.79
CA PHE A 125 -18.29 15.00 -14.27
C PHE A 125 -16.76 14.86 -14.18
N GLY A 126 -16.28 13.77 -13.57
CA GLY A 126 -14.85 13.49 -13.50
C GLY A 126 -14.18 13.51 -14.87
N MET A 127 -12.85 13.60 -14.91
CA MET A 127 -12.10 13.60 -16.17
C MET A 127 -12.08 12.20 -16.81
N GLY A 128 -12.43 12.12 -18.10
CA GLY A 128 -12.48 10.89 -18.89
C GLY A 128 -11.16 10.52 -19.57
N TYR A 129 -11.19 9.50 -20.43
CA TYR A 129 -10.00 9.01 -21.15
C TYR A 129 -9.39 10.06 -22.09
N GLY A 130 -10.20 10.96 -22.67
CA GLY A 130 -9.69 12.05 -23.48
C GLY A 130 -8.79 13.00 -22.70
N ALA A 131 -9.24 13.41 -21.51
CA ALA A 131 -8.44 14.24 -20.60
C ALA A 131 -7.17 13.52 -20.11
N VAL A 132 -7.24 12.21 -19.82
CA VAL A 132 -6.07 11.40 -19.43
C VAL A 132 -4.99 11.42 -20.51
N LEU A 133 -5.35 11.20 -21.78
CA LEU A 133 -4.38 11.22 -22.88
C LEU A 133 -3.77 12.61 -23.10
N VAL A 134 -4.57 13.67 -22.96
CA VAL A 134 -4.10 15.05 -23.08
C VAL A 134 -3.15 15.43 -21.94
N CYS A 135 -3.48 15.07 -20.69
CA CYS A 135 -2.58 15.23 -19.56
C CYS A 135 -1.27 14.45 -19.74
N GLY A 136 -1.34 13.24 -20.29
CA GLY A 136 -0.17 12.46 -20.68
C GLY A 136 0.69 13.19 -21.72
N ALA A 137 0.08 13.71 -22.78
CA ALA A 137 0.80 14.48 -23.80
C ALA A 137 1.50 15.73 -23.22
N PHE A 138 0.82 16.49 -22.35
CA PHE A 138 1.41 17.64 -21.67
C PHE A 138 2.56 17.26 -20.73
N LEU A 139 2.44 16.15 -20.00
CA LEU A 139 3.52 15.62 -19.18
C LEU A 139 4.75 15.28 -20.02
N PHE A 140 4.55 14.64 -21.16
CA PHE A 140 5.65 14.27 -22.05
C PHE A 140 6.24 15.47 -22.81
N PHE A 141 5.46 16.51 -23.09
CA PHE A 141 6.01 17.79 -23.56
C PHE A 141 6.87 18.45 -22.49
N LEU A 142 6.38 18.52 -21.25
CA LEU A 142 7.13 19.10 -20.14
C LEU A 142 8.47 18.36 -19.93
N THR A 143 8.44 17.03 -19.85
CA THR A 143 9.64 16.20 -19.65
C THR A 143 10.59 16.23 -20.84
N GLU A 144 10.10 16.24 -22.08
CA GLU A 144 10.96 16.38 -23.26
C GLU A 144 11.58 17.80 -23.34
N GLY A 145 10.87 18.83 -22.90
CA GLY A 145 11.40 20.18 -22.72
C GLY A 145 12.52 20.25 -21.66
N ILE A 146 12.36 19.54 -20.54
CA ILE A 146 13.39 19.40 -19.49
C ILE A 146 14.62 18.66 -20.03
N ALA A 147 14.43 17.56 -20.77
CA ALA A 147 15.50 16.84 -21.42
C ALA A 147 16.21 17.69 -22.49
N ALA A 148 15.48 18.52 -23.24
CA ALA A 148 16.06 19.43 -24.22
C ALA A 148 16.97 20.50 -23.58
N ARG A 149 16.74 20.88 -22.32
CA ARG A 149 17.63 21.74 -21.53
C ARG A 149 18.89 21.05 -20.99
N GLY A 150 19.06 19.75 -21.22
CA GLY A 150 20.25 19.00 -20.83
C GLY A 150 20.14 18.23 -19.52
N ALA A 151 18.95 18.15 -18.90
CA ALA A 151 18.73 17.28 -17.74
C ALA A 151 19.03 15.81 -18.09
N ILE A 152 19.72 15.09 -17.20
CA ILE A 152 20.10 13.68 -17.38
C ILE A 152 20.74 13.42 -18.76
N LYS A 153 21.73 14.26 -19.13
CA LYS A 153 22.42 14.21 -20.44
C LYS A 153 21.50 14.37 -21.66
N GLY A 154 20.27 14.84 -21.43
CA GLY A 154 19.24 15.08 -22.44
C GLY A 154 18.55 13.82 -22.97
N ASP A 155 18.55 12.74 -22.19
CA ASP A 155 17.83 11.50 -22.49
C ASP A 155 16.31 11.67 -22.25
N VAL A 156 15.51 11.59 -23.32
CA VAL A 156 14.03 11.74 -23.21
C VAL A 156 13.42 10.58 -22.45
N PHE A 157 13.93 9.37 -22.65
CA PHE A 157 13.31 8.19 -22.09
C PHE A 157 13.44 8.23 -20.57
N VAL A 158 14.66 8.46 -20.07
CA VAL A 158 14.89 8.50 -18.62
C VAL A 158 14.15 9.68 -17.96
N VAL A 159 14.19 10.88 -18.55
CA VAL A 159 13.49 12.04 -18.00
C VAL A 159 11.96 11.86 -18.07
N GLY A 160 11.45 11.25 -19.15
CA GLY A 160 10.04 10.92 -19.33
C GLY A 160 9.56 9.89 -18.30
N SER A 161 10.31 8.81 -18.10
CA SER A 161 10.01 7.78 -17.08
C SER A 161 9.99 8.37 -15.67
N ILE A 162 10.99 9.17 -15.31
CA ILE A 162 11.02 9.85 -14.01
C ILE A 162 9.83 10.79 -13.85
N GLY A 163 9.50 11.57 -14.89
CA GLY A 163 8.34 12.46 -14.86
C GLY A 163 7.01 11.72 -14.71
N LEU A 164 6.84 10.59 -15.40
CA LEU A 164 5.68 9.71 -15.26
C LEU A 164 5.56 9.15 -13.84
N VAL A 165 6.65 8.64 -13.27
CA VAL A 165 6.66 8.13 -11.89
C VAL A 165 6.30 9.24 -10.90
N ILE A 166 6.86 10.44 -11.05
CA ILE A 166 6.52 11.60 -10.20
C ILE A 166 5.03 11.94 -10.33
N ALA A 167 4.48 11.97 -11.54
CA ALA A 167 3.07 12.29 -11.77
C ALA A 167 2.14 11.23 -11.14
N LEU A 168 2.45 9.94 -11.31
CA LEU A 168 1.67 8.85 -10.72
C LEU A 168 1.72 8.88 -9.18
N VAL A 169 2.91 9.08 -8.61
CA VAL A 169 3.08 9.20 -7.15
C VAL A 169 2.35 10.45 -6.62
N ALA A 170 2.41 11.56 -7.34
CA ALA A 170 1.67 12.77 -6.96
C ALA A 170 0.15 12.55 -6.98
N ALA A 171 -0.38 11.94 -8.05
CA ALA A 171 -1.81 11.74 -8.24
C ALA A 171 -2.41 10.66 -7.33
N PHE A 172 -1.72 9.52 -7.15
CA PHE A 172 -2.27 8.37 -6.43
C PHE A 172 -1.82 8.25 -4.98
N ILE A 173 -0.77 8.97 -4.57
CA ILE A 173 -0.27 8.92 -3.18
C ILE A 173 -0.40 10.29 -2.52
N PHE A 174 0.26 11.32 -3.06
CA PHE A 174 0.27 12.62 -2.38
C PHE A 174 -1.08 13.31 -2.41
N PHE A 175 -1.81 13.30 -3.53
CA PHE A 175 -3.12 13.93 -3.63
C PHE A 175 -4.14 13.40 -2.60
N PRO A 176 -4.42 12.08 -2.48
CA PRO A 176 -5.36 11.59 -1.48
C PRO A 176 -4.88 11.87 -0.05
N ILE A 177 -3.57 11.75 0.22
CA ILE A 177 -3.01 12.12 1.53
C ILE A 177 -3.29 13.61 1.81
N THR A 178 -3.03 14.51 0.87
CA THR A 178 -3.31 15.94 1.03
C THR A 178 -4.80 16.21 1.25
N ARG A 179 -5.70 15.53 0.53
CA ARG A 179 -7.16 15.66 0.76
C ARG A 179 -7.57 15.24 2.17
N ILE A 180 -6.99 14.14 2.68
CA ILE A 180 -7.20 13.71 4.08
C ILE A 180 -6.62 14.72 5.06
N LEU A 181 -5.43 15.28 4.80
CA LEU A 181 -4.83 16.29 5.68
C LEU A 181 -5.66 17.59 5.73
N ILE A 182 -6.29 17.98 4.61
CA ILE A 182 -7.18 19.14 4.55
C ILE A 182 -8.46 18.87 5.34
N SER A 183 -9.05 17.68 5.27
CA SER A 183 -10.27 17.36 6.02
C SER A 183 -10.06 17.37 7.53
N ALA A 184 -8.82 17.24 8.04
CA ALA A 184 -8.50 17.36 9.46
C ALA A 184 -8.79 18.75 10.05
N VAL A 185 -8.77 19.80 9.22
CA VAL A 185 -9.00 21.20 9.62
C VAL A 185 -10.34 21.74 9.12
N GLN A 186 -11.20 20.87 8.59
CA GLN A 186 -12.55 21.21 8.15
C GLN A 186 -13.60 20.62 9.10
N ASP A 187 -14.79 21.20 9.13
CA ASP A 187 -15.98 20.56 9.72
C ASP A 187 -16.66 19.62 8.71
N ASN A 188 -17.74 18.95 9.12
CA ASN A 188 -18.49 18.02 8.25
C ASN A 188 -19.20 18.74 7.09
N ASP A 189 -19.37 20.05 7.18
CA ASP A 189 -19.97 20.90 6.14
C ASP A 189 -18.91 21.50 5.19
N GLY A 190 -17.62 21.21 5.42
CA GLY A 190 -16.49 21.64 4.60
C GLY A 190 -15.89 23.00 4.98
N ASN A 191 -16.42 23.66 6.02
CA ASN A 191 -15.90 24.95 6.49
C ASN A 191 -14.57 24.79 7.22
N PHE A 192 -13.70 25.77 7.08
CA PHE A 192 -12.40 25.76 7.76
C PHE A 192 -12.57 26.01 9.27
N ALA A 193 -12.27 24.99 10.08
CA ALA A 193 -12.43 25.00 11.54
C ALA A 193 -11.14 24.53 12.27
N PRO A 194 -10.05 25.33 12.28
CA PRO A 194 -8.77 24.92 12.90
C PRO A 194 -8.85 24.61 14.38
N THR A 195 -9.78 25.23 15.10
CA THR A 195 -9.97 24.96 16.54
C THR A 195 -10.42 23.51 16.78
N LEU A 196 -11.24 22.96 15.88
CA LEU A 196 -11.73 21.58 15.94
C LEU A 196 -10.60 20.56 15.78
N PHE A 197 -9.59 20.90 14.96
CA PHE A 197 -8.40 20.08 14.81
C PHE A 197 -7.67 19.89 16.14
N PHE A 198 -7.41 20.98 16.87
CA PHE A 198 -6.67 20.89 18.15
C PHE A 198 -7.47 20.17 19.24
N THR A 199 -8.79 20.38 19.32
CA THR A 199 -9.63 19.69 20.30
C THR A 199 -9.69 18.18 20.03
N LYS A 200 -9.77 17.78 18.76
CA LYS A 200 -9.74 16.37 18.36
C LYS A 200 -8.35 15.75 18.53
N LEU A 201 -7.29 16.49 18.19
CA LEU A 201 -5.90 15.98 18.27
C LEU A 201 -5.48 15.70 19.70
N PHE A 202 -5.83 16.57 20.64
CA PHE A 202 -5.48 16.41 22.06
C PHE A 202 -6.61 15.78 22.89
N SER A 203 -7.49 15.01 22.24
CA SER A 203 -8.55 14.30 22.96
C SER A 203 -7.97 13.23 23.90
N PRO A 204 -8.58 13.03 25.08
CA PRO A 204 -8.17 11.97 26.00
C PRO A 204 -8.24 10.57 25.40
N ASP A 205 -9.18 10.30 24.48
CA ASP A 205 -9.30 9.00 23.80
C ASP A 205 -8.04 8.62 23.01
N ILE A 206 -7.30 9.61 22.48
CA ILE A 206 -6.08 9.37 21.69
C ILE A 206 -4.86 9.20 22.60
N TRP A 207 -4.69 10.10 23.58
CA TRP A 207 -3.44 10.23 24.36
C TRP A 207 -3.56 9.84 25.83
N GLY A 208 -4.75 9.49 26.30
CA GLY A 208 -5.05 9.19 27.70
C GLY A 208 -4.20 8.05 28.23
N LEU A 209 -3.78 8.18 29.49
CA LEU A 209 -2.96 7.19 30.22
C LEU A 209 -3.75 6.56 31.37
N GLU A 210 -5.08 6.50 31.24
CA GLU A 210 -5.99 6.03 32.29
C GLU A 210 -5.71 4.58 32.68
N CYS A 211 -5.15 3.78 31.78
CA CYS A 211 -4.66 2.42 32.03
C CYS A 211 -3.58 2.29 33.13
N LEU A 212 -2.88 3.38 33.47
CA LEU A 212 -1.87 3.36 34.54
C LEU A 212 -2.49 3.60 35.92
N THR A 213 -3.67 4.20 35.97
CA THR A 213 -4.32 4.67 37.21
C THR A 213 -5.64 3.97 37.51
N ALA A 214 -6.32 3.46 36.48
CA ALA A 214 -7.59 2.76 36.53
C ALA A 214 -7.52 1.46 35.72
N ASN A 215 -8.48 0.55 35.92
CA ASN A 215 -8.63 -0.67 35.09
C ASN A 215 -9.26 -0.35 33.70
N LEU A 216 -8.85 0.77 33.09
CA LEU A 216 -9.30 1.22 31.78
C LEU A 216 -8.19 1.01 30.73
N THR A 217 -8.51 1.18 29.45
CA THR A 217 -7.54 1.02 28.36
C THR A 217 -6.76 2.31 28.13
N CYS A 218 -5.53 2.21 27.59
CA CYS A 218 -4.77 3.40 27.23
C CYS A 218 -5.36 4.00 25.96
N GLY A 219 -5.10 5.29 25.72
CA GLY A 219 -5.48 5.94 24.48
C GLY A 219 -4.91 5.24 23.25
N VAL A 220 -5.65 5.31 22.14
CA VAL A 220 -5.38 4.49 20.95
C VAL A 220 -4.03 4.76 20.31
N ALA A 221 -3.45 5.95 20.50
CA ALA A 221 -2.10 6.24 20.04
C ALA A 221 -1.05 5.40 20.76
N TRP A 222 -1.18 5.25 22.09
CA TRP A 222 -0.26 4.44 22.89
C TRP A 222 -0.42 2.95 22.60
N ASN A 223 -1.66 2.48 22.45
CA ASN A 223 -1.92 1.09 22.08
C ASN A 223 -1.27 0.74 20.74
N SER A 224 -1.50 1.59 19.73
CA SER A 224 -0.94 1.39 18.38
C SER A 224 0.59 1.45 18.38
N LEU A 225 1.18 2.42 19.07
CA LEU A 225 2.63 2.57 19.16
C LEU A 225 3.27 1.37 19.87
N PHE A 226 2.69 0.94 20.99
CA PHE A 226 3.20 -0.20 21.75
C PHE A 226 3.08 -1.50 20.94
N MET A 227 1.94 -1.72 20.30
CA MET A 227 1.72 -2.85 19.40
C MET A 227 2.76 -2.87 18.27
N ALA A 228 2.94 -1.74 17.59
CA ALA A 228 3.87 -1.63 16.47
C ALA A 228 5.33 -1.85 16.87
N ILE A 229 5.74 -1.40 18.07
CA ILE A 229 7.08 -1.69 18.60
C ILE A 229 7.24 -3.19 18.89
N LEU A 230 6.25 -3.82 19.54
CA LEU A 230 6.29 -5.24 19.87
C LEU A 230 6.32 -6.12 18.62
N VAL A 231 5.50 -5.79 17.61
CA VAL A 231 5.44 -6.53 16.34
C VAL A 231 6.66 -6.27 15.49
N GLY A 232 7.09 -5.01 15.34
CA GLY A 232 8.32 -4.68 14.60
C GLY A 232 9.55 -5.38 15.19
N ALA A 233 9.71 -5.39 16.52
CA ALA A 233 10.81 -6.07 17.18
C ALA A 233 10.68 -7.61 17.09
N GLY A 234 9.49 -8.14 17.33
CA GLY A 234 9.22 -9.58 17.33
C GLY A 234 9.40 -10.20 15.94
N THR A 235 8.83 -9.59 14.90
CA THR A 235 8.94 -10.05 13.51
C THR A 235 10.37 -9.96 13.01
N THR A 236 11.12 -8.93 13.39
CA THR A 236 12.56 -8.81 13.09
C THR A 236 13.37 -9.92 13.76
N ALA A 237 13.13 -10.18 15.05
CA ALA A 237 13.82 -11.24 15.78
C ALA A 237 13.50 -12.63 15.20
N MET A 238 12.23 -12.89 14.89
CA MET A 238 11.79 -14.16 14.32
C MET A 238 12.28 -14.33 12.88
N GLY A 239 12.17 -13.30 12.06
CA GLY A 239 12.69 -13.26 10.69
C GLY A 239 14.20 -13.49 10.65
N LEU A 240 14.95 -12.88 11.58
CA LEU A 240 16.39 -13.13 11.74
C LEU A 240 16.66 -14.60 12.12
N ALA A 241 15.89 -15.17 13.05
CA ALA A 241 16.04 -16.57 13.44
C ALA A 241 15.83 -17.52 12.25
N PHE A 242 14.78 -17.31 11.45
CA PHE A 242 14.55 -18.08 10.22
C PHE A 242 15.67 -17.89 9.19
N ALA A 243 16.12 -16.66 8.97
CA ALA A 243 17.21 -16.35 8.03
C ALA A 243 18.51 -17.04 8.45
N LEU A 244 18.88 -16.96 9.73
CA LEU A 244 20.07 -17.61 10.30
C LEU A 244 19.98 -19.14 10.21
N ILE A 245 18.82 -19.75 10.47
CA ILE A 245 18.65 -21.20 10.29
C ILE A 245 18.82 -21.58 8.81
N ALA A 246 18.16 -20.88 7.89
CA ALA A 246 18.20 -21.20 6.47
C ALA A 246 19.62 -21.10 5.88
N THR A 247 20.38 -20.08 6.30
CA THR A 247 21.65 -19.70 5.65
C THR A 247 22.88 -20.17 6.41
N ARG A 248 22.87 -20.13 7.75
CA ARG A 248 24.05 -20.37 8.60
C ARG A 248 24.02 -21.70 9.37
N THR A 249 23.04 -22.57 9.10
CA THR A 249 22.98 -23.93 9.67
C THR A 249 22.90 -25.02 8.60
N GLY A 250 23.25 -26.25 9.00
CA GLY A 250 23.06 -27.47 8.20
C GLY A 250 21.64 -28.07 8.27
N PHE A 251 20.60 -27.24 8.49
CA PHE A 251 19.22 -27.71 8.49
C PHE A 251 18.89 -28.42 7.17
N ARG A 252 18.29 -29.61 7.21
CA ARG A 252 18.03 -30.42 6.00
C ARG A 252 16.80 -29.97 5.22
N ALA A 253 15.75 -29.52 5.92
CA ALA A 253 14.46 -29.16 5.31
C ALA A 253 14.33 -27.65 5.00
N LYS A 254 15.40 -27.01 4.48
CA LYS A 254 15.44 -25.55 4.25
C LYS A 254 14.33 -25.06 3.32
N ARG A 255 14.01 -25.84 2.28
CA ARG A 255 12.95 -25.50 1.33
C ARG A 255 11.59 -25.46 2.01
N LEU A 256 11.27 -26.47 2.83
CA LEU A 256 10.03 -26.51 3.60
C LEU A 256 9.94 -25.35 4.60
N LEU A 257 11.03 -25.07 5.31
CA LEU A 257 11.10 -23.93 6.24
C LEU A 257 10.80 -22.61 5.51
N ARG A 258 11.44 -22.38 4.35
CA ARG A 258 11.23 -21.18 3.54
C ARG A 258 9.78 -21.07 3.07
N VAL A 259 9.16 -22.17 2.62
CA VAL A 259 7.75 -22.19 2.21
C VAL A 259 6.83 -21.86 3.39
N LEU A 260 7.01 -22.51 4.54
CA LEU A 260 6.19 -22.29 5.73
C LEU A 260 6.32 -20.85 6.26
N THR A 261 7.51 -20.26 6.22
CA THR A 261 7.73 -18.87 6.64
C THR A 261 7.11 -17.87 5.67
N VAL A 262 7.02 -18.18 4.37
CA VAL A 262 6.48 -17.24 3.37
C VAL A 262 4.95 -17.36 3.23
N LEU A 263 4.37 -18.52 3.51
CA LEU A 263 2.94 -18.80 3.34
C LEU A 263 1.98 -17.70 3.87
N PRO A 264 2.20 -17.11 5.08
CA PRO A 264 1.37 -16.00 5.62
C PRO A 264 1.23 -14.78 4.73
N ILE A 265 2.17 -14.52 3.82
CA ILE A 265 2.12 -13.35 2.94
C ILE A 265 1.00 -13.46 1.89
N ILE A 266 0.55 -14.67 1.56
CA ILE A 266 -0.46 -14.92 0.52
C ILE A 266 -1.88 -14.84 1.11
N THR A 267 -2.02 -15.05 2.41
CA THR A 267 -3.33 -15.04 3.08
C THR A 267 -3.71 -13.64 3.55
N PRO A 268 -4.97 -13.22 3.37
CA PRO A 268 -5.47 -11.99 3.98
C PRO A 268 -5.24 -11.99 5.50
N PRO A 269 -4.77 -10.89 6.11
CA PRO A 269 -4.41 -10.86 7.53
C PRO A 269 -5.53 -11.34 8.46
N PHE A 270 -6.77 -10.88 8.25
CA PHE A 270 -7.91 -11.24 9.10
C PHE A 270 -8.19 -12.76 9.16
N VAL A 271 -7.82 -13.52 8.13
CA VAL A 271 -7.98 -14.99 8.10
C VAL A 271 -7.11 -15.63 9.17
N ILE A 272 -5.90 -15.11 9.39
CA ILE A 272 -5.00 -15.56 10.47
C ILE A 272 -5.65 -15.23 11.82
N GLY A 273 -6.21 -14.03 11.98
CA GLY A 273 -6.92 -13.64 13.19
C GLY A 273 -8.09 -14.58 13.52
N LEU A 274 -8.91 -14.92 12.51
CA LEU A 274 -10.02 -15.85 12.67
C LEU A 274 -9.52 -17.27 13.01
N ALA A 275 -8.46 -17.76 12.37
CA ALA A 275 -7.87 -19.06 12.69
C ALA A 275 -7.32 -19.12 14.13
N VAL A 276 -6.74 -18.02 14.61
CA VAL A 276 -6.32 -17.87 16.01
C VAL A 276 -7.54 -17.96 16.95
N ILE A 277 -8.68 -17.38 16.61
CA ILE A 277 -9.93 -17.55 17.38
C ILE A 277 -10.41 -19.01 17.36
N LEU A 278 -10.38 -19.67 16.20
CA LEU A 278 -10.81 -21.08 16.09
C LEU A 278 -9.92 -22.05 16.88
N LEU A 279 -8.66 -21.68 17.14
CA LEU A 279 -7.74 -22.46 17.97
C LEU A 279 -7.82 -22.07 19.44
N PHE A 280 -7.70 -20.78 19.77
CA PHE A 280 -7.45 -20.28 21.13
C PHE A 280 -8.59 -19.44 21.72
N GLY A 281 -9.65 -19.18 20.96
CA GLY A 281 -10.87 -18.54 21.47
C GLY A 281 -11.56 -19.40 22.53
N ARG A 282 -12.64 -18.89 23.12
CA ARG A 282 -13.35 -19.58 24.23
C ARG A 282 -13.85 -20.97 23.83
N SER A 283 -14.35 -21.11 22.60
CA SER A 283 -14.77 -22.39 22.00
C SER A 283 -13.74 -22.95 21.02
N GLY A 284 -12.50 -22.48 21.10
CA GLY A 284 -11.42 -22.90 20.22
C GLY A 284 -10.92 -24.30 20.55
N ALA A 285 -10.38 -25.00 19.55
CA ALA A 285 -9.98 -26.41 19.67
C ALA A 285 -8.91 -26.64 20.77
N VAL A 286 -8.00 -25.70 20.98
CA VAL A 286 -6.98 -25.78 22.03
C VAL A 286 -7.61 -25.50 23.39
N SER A 287 -8.47 -24.49 23.49
CA SER A 287 -9.12 -24.12 24.75
C SER A 287 -10.00 -25.25 25.28
N THR A 288 -10.82 -25.87 24.41
CA THR A 288 -11.66 -27.01 24.79
C THR A 288 -10.85 -28.27 25.10
N PHE A 289 -9.74 -28.49 24.39
CA PHE A 289 -8.81 -29.57 24.71
C PHE A 289 -8.16 -29.38 26.08
N LEU A 290 -7.75 -28.15 26.43
CA LEU A 290 -7.15 -27.86 27.74
C LEU A 290 -8.16 -28.00 28.88
N GLU A 291 -9.41 -27.62 28.66
CA GLU A 291 -10.52 -27.86 29.60
C GLU A 291 -10.72 -29.37 29.82
N TRP A 292 -10.82 -30.15 28.74
CA TRP A 292 -11.04 -31.59 28.83
C TRP A 292 -9.85 -32.35 29.43
N ALA A 293 -8.61 -32.01 29.03
CA ALA A 293 -7.41 -32.75 29.43
C ALA A 293 -6.84 -32.32 30.79
N PHE A 294 -6.99 -31.04 31.14
CA PHE A 294 -6.33 -30.44 32.31
C PHE A 294 -7.26 -29.65 33.23
N ALA A 295 -8.57 -29.63 32.97
CA ALA A 295 -9.56 -28.85 33.73
C ALA A 295 -9.26 -27.34 33.78
N ILE A 296 -8.62 -26.82 32.73
CA ILE A 296 -8.32 -25.39 32.60
C ILE A 296 -9.51 -24.71 31.92
N GLU A 297 -10.20 -23.83 32.64
CA GLU A 297 -11.37 -23.13 32.11
C GLU A 297 -11.02 -22.22 30.90
N PRO A 298 -11.81 -22.26 29.80
CA PRO A 298 -11.59 -21.39 28.66
C PRO A 298 -11.76 -19.91 29.03
N SER A 299 -10.68 -19.13 28.87
CA SER A 299 -10.67 -17.69 29.12
C SER A 299 -10.65 -16.87 27.82
N ARG A 300 -10.87 -15.56 27.93
CA ARG A 300 -10.84 -14.60 26.81
C ARG A 300 -9.43 -14.04 26.56
N TRP A 301 -8.38 -14.70 27.03
CA TRP A 301 -7.01 -14.19 27.02
C TRP A 301 -6.48 -13.85 25.64
N ILE A 302 -7.03 -14.45 24.56
CA ILE A 302 -6.58 -14.18 23.20
C ILE A 302 -7.14 -12.87 22.64
N TYR A 303 -8.21 -12.31 23.21
CA TYR A 303 -8.74 -11.02 22.76
C TYR A 303 -7.92 -9.88 23.39
N GLY A 304 -7.72 -8.81 22.62
CA GLY A 304 -6.85 -7.69 22.97
C GLY A 304 -5.44 -7.82 22.43
N LEU A 305 -4.51 -7.19 23.14
CA LEU A 305 -3.10 -7.16 22.79
C LEU A 305 -2.49 -8.53 22.40
N PRO A 306 -2.65 -9.63 23.18
CA PRO A 306 -1.98 -10.89 22.88
C PRO A 306 -2.43 -11.54 21.57
N GLY A 307 -3.72 -11.50 21.23
CA GLY A 307 -4.21 -12.03 19.96
C GLY A 307 -3.78 -11.20 18.79
N ILE A 308 -3.92 -9.88 18.88
CA ILE A 308 -3.46 -8.97 17.81
C ILE A 308 -1.97 -9.20 17.56
N TRP A 309 -1.17 -9.18 18.62
CA TRP A 309 0.27 -9.41 18.52
C TRP A 309 0.61 -10.77 17.90
N LEU A 310 -0.07 -11.84 18.32
CA LEU A 310 0.16 -13.19 17.78
C LEU A 310 -0.19 -13.26 16.28
N ALA A 311 -1.35 -12.73 15.90
CA ALA A 311 -1.81 -12.73 14.51
C ALA A 311 -0.90 -11.88 13.61
N GLN A 312 -0.51 -10.69 14.06
CA GLN A 312 0.40 -9.81 13.33
C GLN A 312 1.81 -10.40 13.23
N MET A 313 2.31 -11.05 14.28
CA MET A 313 3.58 -11.77 14.23
C MET A 313 3.54 -12.87 13.14
N LEU A 314 2.44 -13.60 13.02
CA LEU A 314 2.27 -14.65 12.01
C LEU A 314 2.20 -14.05 10.61
N ALA A 315 1.43 -12.97 10.44
CA ALA A 315 1.24 -12.29 9.17
C ALA A 315 2.51 -11.61 8.65
N PHE A 316 3.31 -10.97 9.53
CA PHE A 316 4.36 -10.03 9.13
C PHE A 316 5.80 -10.54 9.32
N THR A 317 6.01 -11.66 10.04
CA THR A 317 7.32 -12.35 10.04
C THR A 317 7.86 -12.69 8.64
N PRO A 318 7.04 -13.11 7.64
CA PRO A 318 7.52 -13.36 6.28
C PRO A 318 8.28 -12.17 5.67
N ILE A 319 7.78 -10.94 5.88
CA ILE A 319 8.34 -9.72 5.32
C ILE A 319 9.73 -9.48 5.91
N ALA A 320 9.86 -9.57 7.24
CA ALA A 320 11.15 -9.45 7.92
C ALA A 320 12.13 -10.55 7.49
N PHE A 321 11.67 -11.80 7.33
CA PHE A 321 12.48 -12.90 6.85
C PHE A 321 13.04 -12.67 5.43
N LEU A 322 12.20 -12.20 4.49
CA LEU A 322 12.61 -11.93 3.11
C LEU A 322 13.67 -10.83 3.01
N VAL A 323 13.56 -9.80 3.85
CA VAL A 323 14.60 -8.76 3.94
C VAL A 323 15.88 -9.33 4.56
N LEU A 324 15.76 -10.05 5.67
CA LEU A 324 16.91 -10.48 6.46
C LEU A 324 17.68 -11.64 5.83
N ILE A 325 17.04 -12.50 5.03
CA ILE A 325 17.75 -13.57 4.33
C ILE A 325 18.76 -12.99 3.33
N GLY A 326 18.38 -11.98 2.55
CA GLY A 326 19.30 -11.29 1.64
C GLY A 326 20.41 -10.54 2.37
N VAL A 327 20.12 -9.96 3.54
CA VAL A 327 21.12 -9.29 4.39
C VAL A 327 22.13 -10.30 4.95
N VAL A 328 21.67 -11.46 5.43
CA VAL A 328 22.54 -12.49 6.01
C VAL A 328 23.41 -13.17 4.93
N GLU A 329 22.84 -13.44 3.75
CA GLU A 329 23.56 -13.96 2.58
C GLU A 329 24.55 -12.93 2.02
N GLY A 330 24.21 -11.64 2.11
CA GLY A 330 25.04 -10.54 1.63
C GLY A 330 26.32 -10.29 2.43
N ILE A 331 26.49 -10.88 3.62
CA ILE A 331 27.69 -10.69 4.44
C ILE A 331 28.82 -11.61 3.93
N SER A 332 29.88 -10.99 3.40
CA SER A 332 31.11 -11.64 2.97
C SER A 332 31.68 -12.60 4.05
N PRO A 333 31.80 -13.91 3.76
CA PRO A 333 32.49 -14.87 4.61
C PRO A 333 33.92 -14.45 5.01
N ALA A 334 34.66 -13.78 4.11
CA ALA A 334 36.04 -13.36 4.37
C ALA A 334 36.18 -12.45 5.60
N MET A 335 35.16 -11.64 5.90
CA MET A 335 35.14 -10.79 7.09
C MET A 335 35.07 -11.61 8.40
N GLU A 336 34.34 -12.73 8.38
CA GLU A 336 34.22 -13.64 9.52
C GLU A 336 35.50 -14.47 9.69
N GLU A 337 36.07 -14.94 8.58
CA GLU A 337 37.34 -15.68 8.56
C GLU A 337 38.50 -14.83 9.12
N ALA A 338 38.59 -13.55 8.72
CA ALA A 338 39.61 -12.62 9.24
C ALA A 338 39.52 -12.45 10.77
N ALA A 339 38.31 -12.40 11.33
CA ALA A 339 38.13 -12.33 12.78
C ALA A 339 38.64 -13.60 13.49
N ILE A 340 38.44 -14.77 12.88
CA ILE A 340 38.94 -16.05 13.40
C ILE A 340 40.47 -16.10 13.33
N THR A 341 41.09 -15.60 12.26
CA THR A 341 42.56 -15.47 12.15
C THR A 341 43.13 -14.60 13.27
N LEU A 342 42.38 -13.59 13.71
CA LEU A 342 42.68 -12.76 14.89
C LEU A 342 42.30 -13.42 16.23
N ARG A 343 42.04 -14.73 16.24
CA ARG A 343 41.65 -15.55 17.40
C ARG A 343 40.33 -15.14 18.06
N ALA A 344 39.41 -14.52 17.31
CA ALA A 344 38.05 -14.33 17.79
C ALA A 344 37.26 -15.66 17.74
N GLY A 345 36.59 -16.01 18.85
CA GLY A 345 35.66 -17.14 18.87
C GLY A 345 34.33 -16.83 18.17
N THR A 346 33.55 -17.86 17.84
CA THR A 346 32.28 -17.77 17.08
C THR A 346 31.31 -16.70 17.61
N TRP A 347 31.13 -16.63 18.93
CA TRP A 347 30.24 -15.65 19.56
C TRP A 347 30.75 -14.22 19.39
N ARG A 348 32.06 -14.03 19.58
CA ARG A 348 32.70 -12.72 19.41
C ARG A 348 32.59 -12.29 17.95
N THR A 349 32.93 -13.15 17.00
CA THR A 349 32.80 -12.88 15.56
C THR A 349 31.37 -12.50 15.20
N PHE A 350 30.36 -13.24 15.67
CA PHE A 350 28.96 -12.89 15.41
C PHE A 350 28.59 -11.51 15.96
N VAL A 351 28.93 -11.20 17.22
CA VAL A 351 28.51 -9.94 17.87
C VAL A 351 29.31 -8.73 17.38
N THR A 352 30.57 -8.90 16.98
CA THR A 352 31.44 -7.78 16.58
C THR A 352 31.59 -7.61 15.08
N VAL A 353 31.26 -8.64 14.27
CA VAL A 353 31.36 -8.60 12.80
C VAL A 353 29.99 -8.78 12.17
N SER A 354 29.38 -9.96 12.28
CA SER A 354 28.15 -10.28 11.55
C SER A 354 26.98 -9.39 11.98
N LEU A 355 26.70 -9.27 13.28
CA LEU A 355 25.57 -8.49 13.80
C LEU A 355 25.66 -6.99 13.47
N PRO A 356 26.82 -6.30 13.64
CA PRO A 356 26.98 -4.92 13.20
C PRO A 356 26.77 -4.73 11.69
N LEU A 357 27.20 -5.70 10.87
CA LEU A 357 26.96 -5.67 9.41
C LEU A 357 25.48 -5.90 9.07
N MET A 358 24.74 -6.67 9.88
CA MET A 358 23.29 -6.87 9.73
C MET A 358 22.45 -5.68 10.20
N ARG A 359 23.00 -4.75 11.02
CA ARG A 359 22.23 -3.65 11.64
C ARG A 359 21.35 -2.84 10.66
N PRO A 360 21.83 -2.43 9.46
CA PRO A 360 20.99 -1.72 8.51
C PRO A 360 19.79 -2.55 8.04
N GLY A 361 20.02 -3.84 7.80
CA GLY A 361 18.97 -4.80 7.44
C GLY A 361 17.98 -5.04 8.56
N LEU A 362 18.45 -5.18 9.81
CA LEU A 362 17.60 -5.32 11.00
C LEU A 362 16.74 -4.08 11.23
N ALA A 363 17.33 -2.89 11.06
CA ALA A 363 16.62 -1.63 11.19
C ALA A 363 15.53 -1.49 10.11
N ASN A 364 15.82 -1.95 8.88
CA ASN A 364 14.85 -1.96 7.79
C ASN A 364 13.73 -2.97 8.02
N ALA A 365 14.05 -4.19 8.45
CA ALA A 365 13.07 -5.21 8.81
C ALA A 365 12.17 -4.76 9.96
N PHE A 366 12.74 -4.10 10.98
CA PHE A 366 11.98 -3.51 12.08
C PHE A 366 11.02 -2.44 11.59
N LEU A 367 11.47 -1.51 10.75
CA LEU A 367 10.61 -0.46 10.22
C LEU A 367 9.46 -1.05 9.41
N LEU A 368 9.72 -2.04 8.56
CA LEU A 368 8.67 -2.71 7.79
C LEU A 368 7.64 -3.37 8.72
N GLY A 369 8.07 -4.18 9.69
CA GLY A 369 7.15 -4.80 10.66
C GLY A 369 6.38 -3.78 11.51
N PHE A 370 7.01 -2.65 11.85
CA PHE A 370 6.38 -1.54 12.57
C PHE A 370 5.30 -0.84 11.74
N ILE A 371 5.58 -0.53 10.47
CA ILE A 371 4.62 0.12 9.55
C ILE A 371 3.45 -0.81 9.27
N GLU A 372 3.72 -2.10 8.98
CA GLU A 372 2.68 -3.10 8.73
C GLU A 372 1.75 -3.26 9.94
N SER A 373 2.29 -3.27 11.16
CA SER A 373 1.49 -3.34 12.39
C SER A 373 0.59 -2.11 12.59
N LEU A 374 1.08 -0.89 12.30
CA LEU A 374 0.27 0.32 12.38
C LEU A 374 -0.82 0.36 11.29
N ALA A 375 -0.52 -0.14 10.10
CA ALA A 375 -1.45 -0.16 8.97
C ALA A 375 -2.47 -1.31 9.05
N ASP A 376 -2.23 -2.32 9.87
CA ASP A 376 -3.11 -3.47 9.97
C ASP A 376 -4.44 -3.11 10.63
N PHE A 377 -5.50 -3.35 9.88
CA PHE A 377 -6.88 -3.19 10.31
C PHE A 377 -7.54 -4.55 10.62
N GLY A 378 -7.20 -5.59 9.86
CA GLY A 378 -7.94 -6.85 9.84
C GLY A 378 -7.82 -7.63 11.14
N ASN A 379 -6.59 -7.80 11.67
CA ASN A 379 -6.42 -8.54 12.93
C ASN A 379 -7.00 -7.78 14.12
N PRO A 380 -6.74 -6.47 14.30
CA PRO A 380 -7.35 -5.70 15.37
C PRO A 380 -8.88 -5.72 15.34
N MET A 381 -9.50 -5.61 14.17
CA MET A 381 -10.97 -5.63 14.05
C MET A 381 -11.60 -6.92 14.60
N VAL A 382 -10.92 -8.06 14.43
CA VAL A 382 -11.46 -9.38 14.80
C VAL A 382 -11.01 -9.81 16.21
N LEU A 383 -9.80 -9.43 16.62
CA LEU A 383 -9.19 -9.84 17.89
C LEU A 383 -9.14 -8.74 18.95
N GLY A 384 -9.54 -7.51 18.64
CA GLY A 384 -9.33 -6.33 19.49
C GLY A 384 -9.96 -6.41 20.87
N GLY A 385 -11.17 -6.96 21.01
CA GLY A 385 -11.86 -6.91 22.30
C GLY A 385 -12.00 -5.47 22.78
N ASP A 386 -11.39 -5.15 23.93
CA ASP A 386 -11.37 -3.79 24.49
C ASP A 386 -10.08 -3.01 24.13
N TYR A 387 -9.20 -3.58 23.28
CA TYR A 387 -7.91 -2.98 22.90
C TYR A 387 -7.99 -2.33 21.51
N ASP A 388 -8.37 -1.07 21.49
CA ASP A 388 -8.49 -0.31 20.25
C ASP A 388 -7.15 0.28 19.79
N VAL A 389 -6.99 0.30 18.47
CA VAL A 389 -5.83 0.85 17.75
C VAL A 389 -6.28 1.88 16.72
N LEU A 390 -5.37 2.73 16.27
CA LEU A 390 -5.61 3.85 15.36
C LEU A 390 -6.30 3.39 14.07
N SER A 391 -5.93 2.24 13.50
CA SER A 391 -6.51 1.73 12.26
C SER A 391 -8.01 1.43 12.37
N ILE A 392 -8.46 0.85 13.50
CA ILE A 392 -9.87 0.60 13.77
C ILE A 392 -10.63 1.92 14.00
N GLU A 393 -10.07 2.82 14.81
CA GLU A 393 -10.72 4.10 15.11
C GLU A 393 -10.87 4.98 13.87
N ILE A 394 -9.89 4.97 12.96
CA ILE A 394 -10.00 5.66 11.66
C ILE A 394 -11.18 5.11 10.87
N PHE A 395 -11.35 3.79 10.83
CA PHE A 395 -12.47 3.15 10.14
C PHE A 395 -13.82 3.53 10.75
N PHE A 396 -13.98 3.41 12.08
CA PHE A 396 -15.24 3.75 12.74
C PHE A 396 -15.57 5.23 12.75
N ALA A 397 -14.57 6.11 12.69
CA ALA A 397 -14.80 7.54 12.52
C ALA A 397 -15.48 7.86 11.18
N ILE A 398 -15.18 7.12 10.10
CA ILE A 398 -15.76 7.34 8.76
C ILE A 398 -17.05 6.53 8.56
N VAL A 399 -16.95 5.21 8.73
CA VAL A 399 -17.97 4.23 8.35
C VAL A 399 -18.88 3.86 9.53
N GLY A 400 -18.41 4.10 10.76
CA GLY A 400 -19.22 3.90 11.96
C GLY A 400 -20.26 5.01 12.15
N ALA A 401 -20.94 4.97 13.30
CA ALA A 401 -22.02 5.91 13.62
C ALA A 401 -21.59 7.38 13.75
N GLN A 402 -20.27 7.66 13.78
CA GLN A 402 -19.76 9.01 14.01
C GLN A 402 -19.76 9.88 12.74
N HIS A 403 -19.57 9.29 11.56
CA HIS A 403 -19.44 10.01 10.28
C HIS A 403 -18.61 11.32 10.40
N ASP A 404 -17.51 11.25 11.13
CA ASP A 404 -16.64 12.37 11.47
C ASP A 404 -15.32 12.25 10.69
N GLN A 405 -15.32 12.82 9.49
CA GLN A 405 -14.17 12.79 8.59
C GLN A 405 -12.95 13.53 9.18
N ALA A 406 -13.19 14.58 9.96
CA ALA A 406 -12.13 15.34 10.60
C ALA A 406 -11.45 14.55 11.72
N ARG A 407 -12.19 13.77 12.52
CA ARG A 407 -11.63 12.85 13.51
C ARG A 407 -10.79 11.76 12.84
N ALA A 408 -11.31 11.15 11.77
CA ALA A 408 -10.58 10.15 11.00
C ALA A 408 -9.25 10.70 10.46
N ALA A 409 -9.28 11.92 9.91
CA ALA A 409 -8.10 12.59 9.39
C ALA A 409 -7.07 12.93 10.49
N VAL A 410 -7.52 13.37 11.67
CA VAL A 410 -6.66 13.61 12.84
C VAL A 410 -5.96 12.31 13.27
N LEU A 411 -6.69 11.20 13.37
CA LEU A 411 -6.12 9.89 13.72
C LEU A 411 -5.12 9.42 12.65
N ALA A 412 -5.41 9.63 11.36
CA ALA A 412 -4.50 9.35 10.26
C ALA A 412 -3.23 10.21 10.32
N ILE A 413 -3.32 11.47 10.74
CA ILE A 413 -2.16 12.36 10.99
C ILE A 413 -1.29 11.79 12.11
N VAL A 414 -1.88 11.32 13.21
CA VAL A 414 -1.12 10.70 14.32
C VAL A 414 -0.38 9.45 13.83
N LEU A 415 -1.05 8.58 13.07
CA LEU A 415 -0.44 7.39 12.48
C LEU A 415 0.72 7.76 11.53
N LEU A 416 0.51 8.75 10.64
CA LEU A 416 1.53 9.26 9.74
C LEU A 416 2.72 9.87 10.51
N ALA A 417 2.45 10.59 11.59
CA ALA A 417 3.51 11.16 12.44
C ALA A 417 4.36 10.05 13.07
N PHE A 418 3.76 8.96 13.55
CA PHE A 418 4.51 7.81 14.09
C PHE A 418 5.35 7.10 13.03
N THR A 419 4.82 6.85 11.83
CA THR A 419 5.57 6.19 10.74
C THR A 419 6.75 7.05 10.27
N LEU A 420 6.53 8.36 10.05
CA LEU A 420 7.59 9.29 9.67
C LEU A 420 8.65 9.45 10.78
N SER A 421 8.23 9.48 12.04
CA SER A 421 9.14 9.56 13.19
C SER A 421 10.02 8.30 13.29
N ALA A 422 9.44 7.12 13.14
CA ALA A 422 10.17 5.85 13.11
C ALA A 422 11.17 5.80 11.94
N PHE A 423 10.75 6.20 10.74
CA PHE A 423 11.65 6.28 9.58
C PHE A 423 12.80 7.27 9.79
N TYR A 424 12.50 8.47 10.32
CA TYR A 424 13.52 9.46 10.62
C TYR A 424 14.49 8.98 11.70
N ALA A 425 13.99 8.36 12.77
CA ALA A 425 14.80 7.77 13.84
C ALA A 425 15.72 6.67 13.30
N GLN A 426 15.20 5.76 12.46
CA GLN A 426 15.98 4.72 11.79
C GLN A 426 17.10 5.33 10.94
N ARG A 427 16.77 6.30 10.08
CA ARG A 427 17.74 6.96 9.19
C ARG A 427 18.82 7.69 9.99
N ARG A 428 18.44 8.35 11.09
CA ARG A 428 19.36 9.07 11.97
C ARG A 428 20.28 8.13 12.74
N TRP A 429 19.79 6.94 13.11
CA TRP A 429 20.55 5.90 13.80
C TRP A 429 21.57 5.20 12.88
N LEU A 430 21.19 4.89 11.64
CA LEU A 430 22.09 4.23 10.67
C LEU A 430 23.19 5.14 10.13
N GLY A 431 22.98 6.46 10.11
CA GLY A 431 23.96 7.43 9.63
C GLY A 431 24.28 7.30 8.13
N ARG A 432 25.39 7.92 7.68
CA ARG A 432 25.86 7.90 6.28
C ARG A 432 26.85 6.76 5.97
N LYS A 433 26.92 5.71 6.79
CA LYS A 433 27.93 4.66 6.61
C LYS A 433 27.53 3.77 5.42
N SER A 434 28.48 3.53 4.51
CA SER A 434 28.30 2.57 3.43
C SER A 434 28.51 1.17 4.00
N TYR A 435 27.47 0.35 3.97
CA TYR A 435 27.47 -1.04 4.43
C TYR A 435 27.55 -2.01 3.25
N ALA A 436 28.16 -1.58 2.13
CA ALA A 436 28.37 -2.45 0.98
C ALA A 436 29.34 -3.58 1.34
N THR A 437 28.81 -4.79 1.48
CA THR A 437 29.58 -6.00 1.86
C THR A 437 30.00 -6.85 0.67
N ILE A 438 29.42 -6.65 -0.52
CA ILE A 438 29.81 -7.38 -1.76
C ILE A 438 30.26 -6.38 -2.81
N THR A 439 31.57 -6.31 -3.03
CA THR A 439 32.19 -5.48 -4.07
C THR A 439 32.36 -6.29 -5.35
N GLY A 440 31.31 -6.49 -6.14
CA GLY A 440 31.32 -6.89 -7.57
C GLY A 440 32.01 -8.22 -7.98
N LYS A 441 32.87 -8.81 -7.17
CA LYS A 441 33.46 -10.15 -7.32
C LYS A 441 32.80 -11.05 -6.27
N GLY A 442 32.35 -12.22 -6.71
CA GLY A 442 31.77 -13.21 -5.81
C GLY A 442 32.79 -13.62 -4.75
N ASP A 443 32.40 -13.51 -3.48
CA ASP A 443 33.14 -14.08 -2.38
C ASP A 443 32.85 -15.59 -2.34
N SER A 444 33.90 -16.42 -2.37
CA SER A 444 33.80 -17.88 -2.44
C SER A 444 34.00 -18.58 -1.09
N GLY A 445 34.09 -17.81 0.01
CA GLY A 445 34.23 -18.39 1.35
C GLY A 445 32.96 -19.12 1.81
N LEU A 446 33.11 -20.01 2.80
CA LEU A 446 31.97 -20.64 3.46
C LEU A 446 31.58 -19.82 4.68
N HIS A 447 30.30 -19.46 4.78
CA HIS A 447 29.78 -18.76 5.94
C HIS A 447 30.10 -19.48 7.25
N MET A 448 30.45 -18.73 8.29
CA MET A 448 30.76 -19.28 9.60
C MET A 448 29.53 -19.97 10.21
N HIS A 449 29.76 -21.11 10.88
CA HIS A 449 28.73 -21.78 11.65
C HIS A 449 28.29 -20.93 12.86
N LEU A 450 26.99 -20.90 13.11
CA LEU A 450 26.41 -20.21 14.26
C LEU A 450 26.97 -20.70 15.61
N PRO A 451 27.21 -19.78 16.58
CA PRO A 451 27.51 -20.16 17.96
C PRO A 451 26.45 -21.10 18.53
N ARG A 452 26.86 -22.13 19.29
CA ARG A 452 25.96 -23.19 19.78
C ARG A 452 24.72 -22.64 20.52
N ARG A 453 24.91 -21.64 21.40
CA ARG A 453 23.81 -21.01 22.16
C ARG A 453 22.82 -20.28 21.25
N LEU A 454 23.33 -19.51 20.29
CA LEU A 454 22.50 -18.79 19.32
C LEU A 454 21.74 -19.77 18.42
N LYS A 455 22.43 -20.82 17.95
CA LYS A 455 21.81 -21.90 17.18
C LYS A 455 20.63 -22.52 17.96
N MET A 456 20.83 -22.87 19.24
CA MET A 456 19.77 -23.44 20.07
C MET A 456 18.60 -22.46 20.28
N LEU A 457 18.90 -21.18 20.49
CA LEU A 457 17.86 -20.14 20.61
C LEU A 457 17.04 -20.03 19.32
N CYS A 458 17.69 -19.92 18.15
CA CYS A 458 16.98 -19.83 16.87
C CYS A 458 16.09 -21.04 16.62
N TYR A 459 16.59 -22.26 16.86
CA TYR A 459 15.76 -23.46 16.71
C TYR A 459 14.61 -23.51 17.73
N GLY A 460 14.88 -23.11 18.97
CA GLY A 460 13.89 -23.09 20.05
C GLY A 460 12.75 -22.10 19.84
N THR A 461 12.97 -21.02 19.07
CA THR A 461 11.91 -20.07 18.72
C THR A 461 11.29 -20.36 17.36
N ALA A 462 12.09 -20.59 16.32
CA ALA A 462 11.60 -20.65 14.95
C ALA A 462 10.89 -21.97 14.61
N LEU A 463 11.31 -23.12 15.18
CA LEU A 463 10.62 -24.39 14.89
C LEU A 463 9.24 -24.48 15.52
N PRO A 464 9.03 -24.13 16.80
CA PRO A 464 7.68 -24.06 17.36
C PRO A 464 6.81 -23.05 16.61
N TRP A 465 7.38 -21.92 16.18
CA TRP A 465 6.67 -20.94 15.38
C TRP A 465 6.23 -21.47 14.01
N ALA A 466 7.12 -22.18 13.31
CA ALA A 466 6.79 -22.83 12.05
C ALA A 466 5.74 -23.94 12.24
N ALA A 467 5.80 -24.68 13.35
CA ALA A 467 4.80 -25.69 13.68
C ALA A 467 3.44 -25.05 13.97
N LEU A 468 3.39 -23.95 14.75
CA LEU A 468 2.18 -23.18 14.99
C LEU A 468 1.58 -22.66 13.68
N THR A 469 2.42 -22.13 12.79
CA THR A 469 1.99 -21.67 11.47
C THR A 469 1.36 -22.83 10.69
N ALA A 470 2.02 -23.98 10.63
CA ALA A 470 1.47 -25.16 9.96
C ALA A 470 0.12 -25.60 10.56
N VAL A 471 -0.01 -25.59 11.90
CA VAL A 471 -1.27 -25.91 12.59
C VAL A 471 -2.37 -24.94 12.19
N ILE A 472 -2.09 -23.63 12.17
CA ILE A 472 -3.06 -22.60 11.77
C ILE A 472 -3.55 -22.83 10.34
N TYR A 473 -2.64 -23.11 9.41
CA TYR A 473 -3.03 -23.39 8.03
C TYR A 473 -3.82 -24.69 7.88
N CYS A 474 -3.45 -25.73 8.62
CA CYS A 474 -4.26 -26.93 8.70
C CYS A 474 -5.66 -26.60 9.23
N THR A 475 -5.79 -25.81 10.29
CA THR A 475 -7.08 -25.39 10.84
C THR A 475 -7.92 -24.61 9.83
N ILE A 476 -7.32 -23.67 9.09
CA ILE A 476 -8.01 -22.93 8.02
C ILE A 476 -8.54 -23.90 6.96
N MET A 477 -7.68 -24.83 6.51
CA MET A 477 -8.06 -25.82 5.50
C MET A 477 -9.17 -26.75 5.98
N PHE A 478 -9.06 -27.27 7.21
CA PHE A 478 -10.09 -28.14 7.81
C PHE A 478 -11.39 -27.38 8.09
N GLY A 479 -11.31 -26.11 8.48
CA GLY A 479 -12.47 -25.26 8.76
C GLY A 479 -13.42 -25.15 7.56
N GLY A 480 -12.90 -25.18 6.33
CA GLY A 480 -13.71 -25.19 5.11
C GLY A 480 -14.54 -26.47 4.89
N PHE A 481 -14.24 -27.56 5.60
CA PHE A 481 -14.94 -28.85 5.50
C PHE A 481 -15.82 -29.16 6.72
N VAL A 482 -15.95 -28.23 7.66
CA VAL A 482 -16.68 -28.43 8.92
C VAL A 482 -17.95 -27.59 8.92
N GLU A 483 -19.07 -28.16 9.38
CA GLU A 483 -20.37 -27.49 9.32
C GLU A 483 -20.44 -26.23 10.20
N SER A 484 -20.03 -26.34 11.47
CA SER A 484 -19.91 -25.19 12.37
C SER A 484 -18.81 -25.44 13.40
N TRP A 485 -17.64 -24.82 13.21
CA TRP A 485 -16.50 -25.01 14.10
C TRP A 485 -16.84 -24.65 15.55
N GLY A 486 -16.54 -25.56 16.48
CA GLY A 486 -16.83 -25.40 17.91
C GLY A 486 -18.25 -25.77 18.34
N ARG A 487 -19.11 -26.17 17.40
CA ARG A 487 -20.47 -26.66 17.68
C ARG A 487 -20.76 -28.01 17.00
N ASP A 488 -20.57 -28.07 15.68
CA ASP A 488 -20.77 -29.27 14.87
C ASP A 488 -19.56 -29.52 13.97
N HIS A 489 -18.84 -30.60 14.29
CA HIS A 489 -17.63 -31.03 13.57
C HIS A 489 -17.94 -31.96 12.38
N GLY A 490 -19.22 -32.09 12.00
CA GLY A 490 -19.65 -32.86 10.83
C GLY A 490 -18.96 -32.39 9.54
N PHE A 491 -18.52 -33.36 8.73
CA PHE A 491 -17.96 -33.09 7.42
C PHE A 491 -19.02 -32.53 6.48
N THR A 492 -18.76 -31.40 5.85
CA THR A 492 -19.68 -30.78 4.89
C THR A 492 -18.95 -30.21 3.68
N LEU A 493 -19.62 -30.25 2.52
CA LEU A 493 -19.24 -29.53 1.30
C LEU A 493 -20.16 -28.35 1.02
N ARG A 494 -21.11 -28.05 1.93
CA ARG A 494 -22.13 -27.01 1.74
C ARG A 494 -21.52 -25.65 1.45
N HIS A 495 -20.46 -25.26 2.19
CA HIS A 495 -19.76 -23.99 1.99
C HIS A 495 -19.28 -23.81 0.54
N TYR A 496 -18.74 -24.86 -0.08
CA TYR A 496 -18.29 -24.81 -1.48
C TYR A 496 -19.44 -24.82 -2.47
N LEU A 497 -20.48 -25.64 -2.22
CA LEU A 497 -21.65 -25.73 -3.07
C LEU A 497 -22.44 -24.41 -3.11
N GLU A 498 -22.60 -23.74 -1.98
CA GLU A 498 -23.27 -22.44 -1.89
C GLU A 498 -22.40 -21.32 -2.49
N ALA A 499 -21.11 -21.28 -2.10
CA ALA A 499 -20.20 -20.23 -2.55
C ALA A 499 -19.96 -20.24 -4.07
N PHE A 500 -19.91 -21.42 -4.69
CA PHE A 500 -19.73 -21.60 -6.14
C PHE A 500 -20.99 -22.11 -6.84
N SER A 501 -22.17 -21.84 -6.29
CA SER A 501 -23.43 -22.26 -6.89
C SER A 501 -23.63 -21.68 -8.30
N ILE A 502 -24.21 -22.51 -9.18
CA ILE A 502 -24.64 -22.14 -10.52
C ILE A 502 -26.13 -22.50 -10.62
N THR A 503 -26.96 -21.51 -10.87
CA THR A 503 -28.42 -21.67 -10.99
C THR A 503 -28.86 -21.33 -12.41
N THR A 504 -29.98 -21.89 -12.85
CA THR A 504 -30.57 -21.55 -14.16
C THR A 504 -31.62 -20.46 -13.94
N GLY A 505 -31.36 -19.25 -14.44
CA GLY A 505 -32.30 -18.13 -14.45
C GLY A 505 -33.11 -18.05 -15.74
N ALA A 506 -34.01 -17.06 -15.83
CA ALA A 506 -34.87 -16.84 -17.00
C ALA A 506 -34.12 -16.57 -18.32
N HIS A 507 -32.83 -16.23 -18.24
CA HIS A 507 -31.96 -15.93 -19.39
C HIS A 507 -30.73 -16.85 -19.51
N GLY A 508 -30.73 -18.03 -18.85
CA GLY A 508 -29.67 -19.03 -18.97
C GLY A 508 -28.98 -19.38 -17.65
N LEU A 509 -27.75 -19.90 -17.73
CA LEU A 509 -26.92 -20.22 -16.56
C LEU A 509 -26.44 -18.94 -15.88
N VAL A 510 -26.74 -18.80 -14.59
CA VAL A 510 -26.38 -17.68 -13.72
C VAL A 510 -25.43 -18.18 -12.63
N TRP A 511 -24.29 -17.51 -12.53
CA TRP A 511 -23.26 -17.76 -11.53
C TRP A 511 -23.69 -17.11 -10.21
N SER A 512 -24.63 -17.75 -9.49
CA SER A 512 -25.31 -17.17 -8.32
C SER A 512 -24.47 -17.15 -7.04
N GLY A 513 -23.43 -17.99 -6.96
CA GLY A 513 -22.58 -18.09 -5.77
C GLY A 513 -21.77 -16.82 -5.52
N ALA A 514 -21.72 -16.38 -4.26
CA ALA A 514 -21.02 -15.14 -3.85
C ALA A 514 -19.50 -15.16 -4.15
N ALA A 515 -18.89 -16.34 -4.28
CA ALA A 515 -17.47 -16.44 -4.60
C ALA A 515 -17.16 -16.10 -6.06
N TRP A 516 -18.11 -16.26 -7.00
CA TRP A 516 -17.85 -16.00 -8.42
C TRP A 516 -17.53 -14.54 -8.71
N ASN A 517 -18.28 -13.60 -8.12
CA ASN A 517 -18.00 -12.17 -8.26
C ASN A 517 -16.60 -11.84 -7.72
N SER A 518 -16.28 -12.31 -6.51
CA SER A 518 -14.96 -12.07 -5.92
C SER A 518 -13.82 -12.68 -6.74
N PHE A 519 -14.03 -13.88 -7.29
CA PHE A 519 -13.06 -14.58 -8.13
C PHE A 519 -12.78 -13.83 -9.43
N TRP A 520 -13.83 -13.43 -10.16
CA TRP A 520 -13.67 -12.72 -11.43
C TRP A 520 -13.07 -11.33 -11.23
N THR A 521 -13.54 -10.58 -10.24
CA THR A 521 -12.95 -9.28 -9.89
C THR A 521 -11.46 -9.41 -9.56
N THR A 522 -11.07 -10.42 -8.79
CA THR A 522 -9.66 -10.65 -8.45
C THR A 522 -8.82 -10.97 -9.69
N LEU A 523 -9.33 -11.84 -10.57
CA LEU A 523 -8.63 -12.22 -11.80
C LEU A 523 -8.48 -11.04 -12.76
N GLU A 524 -9.53 -10.24 -12.92
CA GLU A 524 -9.54 -9.05 -13.77
C GLU A 524 -8.53 -8.01 -13.27
N ILE A 525 -8.60 -7.65 -11.99
CA ILE A 525 -7.66 -6.69 -11.38
C ILE A 525 -6.21 -7.21 -11.51
N ALA A 526 -5.97 -8.49 -11.26
CA ALA A 526 -4.63 -9.08 -11.40
C ALA A 526 -4.13 -9.06 -12.86
N ALA A 527 -5.00 -9.38 -13.82
CA ALA A 527 -4.67 -9.40 -15.24
C ALA A 527 -4.34 -7.99 -15.77
N ILE A 528 -5.04 -6.96 -15.29
CA ILE A 528 -4.79 -5.56 -15.67
C ILE A 528 -3.53 -5.02 -14.98
N SER A 529 -3.35 -5.30 -13.68
CA SER A 529 -2.27 -4.71 -12.88
C SER A 529 -0.89 -5.33 -13.15
N ALA A 530 -0.80 -6.63 -13.42
CA ALA A 530 0.51 -7.29 -13.56
C ALA A 530 1.35 -6.76 -14.74
N PRO A 531 0.82 -6.57 -15.96
CA PRO A 531 1.57 -6.01 -17.08
C PRO A 531 2.00 -4.56 -16.83
N LEU A 532 1.13 -3.74 -16.23
CA LEU A 532 1.43 -2.35 -15.91
C LEU A 532 2.55 -2.24 -14.88
N THR A 533 2.49 -3.07 -13.83
CA THR A 533 3.51 -3.12 -12.77
C THR A 533 4.85 -3.62 -13.32
N ALA A 534 4.83 -4.67 -14.16
CA ALA A 534 6.03 -5.16 -14.83
C ALA A 534 6.63 -4.10 -15.77
N GLY A 535 5.80 -3.37 -16.51
CA GLY A 535 6.20 -2.26 -17.34
C GLY A 535 6.92 -1.18 -16.54
N VAL A 536 6.31 -0.71 -15.44
CA VAL A 536 6.91 0.32 -14.55
C VAL A 536 8.17 -0.19 -13.86
N GLY A 537 8.21 -1.45 -13.43
CA GLY A 537 9.38 -2.04 -12.78
C GLY A 537 10.60 -2.27 -13.69
N LEU A 538 10.39 -2.30 -15.01
CA LEU A 538 11.46 -2.34 -16.00
C LEU A 538 12.05 -0.95 -16.34
N LEU A 539 11.30 0.13 -16.05
CA LEU A 539 11.75 1.51 -16.22
C LEU A 539 12.67 1.94 -15.08
#